data_AF-A0A2V7RLL8-F1
#
_entry.id   AF-A0A2V7RLL8-F1
#
_cell.length_a   1.000
_cell.length_b   1.000
_cell.length_c   1.000
_cell.angle_alpha   90.00
_cell.angle_beta   90.00
_cell.angle_gamma   90.00
#
_symmetry.space_group_name_H-M   'P 1'
#
loop_
_entity.id
_entity.type
_entity.pdbx_description
1 polymer ?
#
loop_
_entity_poly.entity_id
_entity_poly.type
_entity_poly.pdbx_seq_one_letter_code
_entity_poly.pdbx_strand_id
1 'polypeptide(L)'
;VSILGLITIAFVVAAVRLGPDWHPFGAGLIPSLPSKEPAHYWFIAVSILGASISPYLFYFYSSGAIEEEWDVTYLGPNRVIAAIGMGFGGFLSIAVLVVAALVLAPRGVSVDDYHQLPQLLASPWGRVGFFLFAGCLFVTCLGATAEIALALAYQIAQGFGWNWGEDLEPREDARFSLTYSIVLVVPMLLVLIGLDPLKLTTLSMALTAASLPIAIVPFLVLMNDRKYLGEHTNGWLGNLCVLIITLLAGAVAVVSIPLEIIGGS
;
A
#
# COMPACT_ATOMS: atom_id res chain seq x y z
N VAL A 1 3.45 -10.49 -12.89
CA VAL A 1 3.90 -9.36 -12.04
C VAL A 1 5.10 -9.73 -11.16
N SER A 2 5.15 -10.93 -10.58
CA SER A 2 6.18 -11.35 -9.59
C SER A 2 7.63 -11.25 -10.08
N ILE A 3 7.94 -11.65 -11.32
CA ILE A 3 9.31 -11.55 -11.88
C ILE A 3 9.69 -10.09 -12.14
N LEU A 4 8.74 -9.29 -12.62
CA LEU A 4 8.95 -7.87 -12.86
C LEU A 4 9.19 -7.13 -11.53
N GLY A 5 8.57 -7.56 -10.43
CA GLY A 5 8.75 -7.00 -9.09
C GLY A 5 10.19 -7.06 -8.58
N LEU A 6 11.03 -7.98 -9.09
CA LEU A 6 12.46 -8.02 -8.75
C LEU A 6 13.21 -6.74 -9.17
N ILE A 7 12.68 -5.95 -10.11
CA ILE A 7 13.29 -4.67 -10.47
C ILE A 7 13.36 -3.72 -9.28
N THR A 8 12.46 -3.85 -8.31
CA THR A 8 12.46 -3.03 -7.08
C THR A 8 13.67 -3.29 -6.19
N ILE A 9 14.35 -4.43 -6.35
CA ILE A 9 15.64 -4.71 -5.71
C ILE A 9 16.71 -3.71 -6.16
N ALA A 10 16.53 -3.02 -7.29
CA ALA A 10 17.36 -1.88 -7.67
C ALA A 10 17.42 -0.81 -6.57
N PHE A 11 16.36 -0.57 -5.79
CA PHE A 11 16.45 0.36 -4.65
C PHE A 11 17.36 -0.15 -3.54
N VAL A 12 17.37 -1.46 -3.29
CA VAL A 12 18.28 -2.09 -2.31
C VAL A 12 19.72 -1.96 -2.78
N VAL A 13 20.00 -2.28 -4.04
CA VAL A 13 21.35 -2.16 -4.60
C VAL A 13 21.79 -0.69 -4.64
N ALA A 14 20.88 0.25 -4.94
CA ALA A 14 21.16 1.68 -4.88
C ALA A 14 21.51 2.13 -3.46
N ALA A 15 20.74 1.70 -2.45
CA ALA A 15 21.01 1.99 -1.05
C ALA A 15 22.41 1.50 -0.65
N VAL A 16 22.75 0.25 -0.95
CA VAL A 16 24.08 -0.32 -0.63
C VAL A 16 25.20 0.42 -1.37
N ARG A 17 25.00 0.77 -2.64
CA ARG A 17 26.00 1.46 -3.47
C ARG A 17 26.26 2.90 -3.04
N LEU A 18 25.25 3.59 -2.55
CA LEU A 18 25.39 4.94 -2.00
C LEU A 18 26.22 4.94 -0.71
N GLY A 19 26.44 3.78 -0.09
CA GLY A 19 27.31 3.62 1.06
C GLY A 19 26.82 4.40 2.29
N PRO A 20 25.65 4.08 2.85
CA PRO A 20 25.15 4.76 4.04
C PRO A 20 26.15 4.63 5.18
N ASP A 21 26.33 5.71 5.94
CA ASP A 21 27.01 5.62 7.21
C ASP A 21 26.22 4.68 8.13
N TRP A 22 26.82 3.53 8.46
CA TRP A 22 26.15 2.47 9.22
C TRP A 22 25.78 2.88 10.65
N HIS A 23 26.50 3.84 11.23
CA HIS A 23 26.26 4.33 12.58
C HIS A 23 24.94 5.13 12.69
N PRO A 24 24.70 6.20 11.92
CA PRO A 24 23.40 6.88 11.90
C PRO A 24 22.28 6.00 11.34
N PHE A 25 22.56 5.09 10.41
CA PHE A 25 21.57 4.11 9.95
C PHE A 25 21.07 3.22 11.09
N GLY A 26 21.99 2.60 11.86
CA GLY A 26 21.65 1.76 13.01
C GLY A 26 20.94 2.54 14.12
N ALA A 27 21.34 3.79 14.36
CA ALA A 27 20.66 4.67 15.32
C ALA A 27 19.23 5.02 14.87
N GLY A 28 18.98 5.17 13.56
CA GLY A 28 17.67 5.46 13.00
C GLY A 28 16.68 4.29 13.07
N LEU A 29 17.16 3.05 13.22
CA LEU A 29 16.30 1.88 13.45
C LEU A 29 15.75 1.83 14.88
N ILE A 30 16.34 2.58 15.80
CA ILE A 30 15.89 2.64 17.19
C ILE A 30 14.82 3.74 17.29
N PRO A 31 13.61 3.42 17.78
CA PRO A 31 12.57 4.42 17.99
C PRO A 31 13.09 5.52 18.91
N SER A 32 13.18 6.74 18.40
CA SER A 32 13.62 7.91 19.15
C SER A 32 12.59 9.02 19.04
N LEU A 33 12.40 9.77 20.13
CA LEU A 33 11.51 10.92 20.11
C LEU A 33 12.15 12.05 19.30
N PRO A 34 11.41 12.66 18.36
CA PRO A 34 11.94 13.73 17.52
C PRO A 34 12.31 14.95 18.39
N SER A 35 13.54 15.43 18.24
CA SER A 35 14.01 16.64 18.94
C SER A 35 13.58 17.94 18.25
N LYS A 36 13.15 17.86 16.98
CA LYS A 36 12.68 18.98 16.15
C LYS A 36 11.42 18.55 15.40
N GLU A 37 10.46 19.47 15.30
CA GLU A 37 9.20 19.31 14.55
C GLU A 37 8.44 18.00 14.84
N PRO A 38 8.02 17.76 16.09
CA PRO A 38 7.34 16.53 16.47
C PRO A 38 6.07 16.28 15.65
N ALA A 39 5.34 17.33 15.28
CA ALA A 39 4.14 17.21 14.46
C ALA A 39 4.44 16.65 13.05
N HIS A 40 5.50 17.13 12.39
CA HIS A 40 5.89 16.66 11.06
C HIS A 40 6.42 15.22 11.10
N TYR A 41 7.21 14.89 12.12
CA TYR A 41 7.69 13.52 12.34
C TYR A 41 6.53 12.54 12.54
N TRP A 42 5.61 12.85 13.46
CA TRP A 42 4.44 12.00 13.70
C TRP A 42 3.55 11.91 12.46
N PHE A 43 3.41 13.00 11.70
CA PHE A 43 2.69 12.98 10.43
C PHE A 43 3.30 12.01 9.42
N ILE A 44 4.61 12.03 9.18
CA ILE A 44 5.29 11.09 8.28
C ILE A 44 5.16 9.66 8.80
N ALA A 45 5.40 9.44 10.11
CA ALA A 45 5.32 8.12 10.72
C ALA A 45 3.92 7.50 10.55
N VAL A 46 2.90 8.29 10.85
CA VAL A 46 1.49 7.91 10.72
C VAL A 46 1.14 7.68 9.23
N SER A 47 1.60 8.54 8.31
CA SER A 47 1.37 8.38 6.87
C SER A 47 2.00 7.10 6.29
N ILE A 48 3.23 6.75 6.68
CA ILE A 48 3.88 5.50 6.26
C ILE A 48 3.09 4.28 6.73
N LEU A 49 2.61 4.31 7.98
CA LEU A 49 1.78 3.25 8.53
C LEU A 49 0.43 3.16 7.81
N GLY A 50 -0.22 4.30 7.53
CA GLY A 50 -1.47 4.36 6.76
C GLY A 50 -1.32 3.82 5.34
N ALA A 51 -0.25 4.17 4.64
CA ALA A 51 0.03 3.67 3.30
C ALA A 51 0.28 2.15 3.27
N SER A 52 0.80 1.58 4.36
CA SER A 52 1.07 0.15 4.48
C SER A 52 -0.19 -0.69 4.73
N ILE A 53 -1.27 -0.06 5.22
CA ILE A 53 -2.48 -0.75 5.68
C ILE A 53 -3.67 -0.17 4.93
N SER A 54 -4.03 -0.82 3.83
CA SER A 54 -5.18 -0.40 3.01
C SER A 54 -6.38 -1.34 3.21
N PRO A 55 -7.62 -0.83 3.33
CA PRO A 55 -8.79 -1.65 3.65
C PRO A 55 -9.10 -2.69 2.60
N TYR A 56 -8.80 -2.39 1.33
CA TYR A 56 -9.06 -3.29 0.22
C TYR A 56 -8.33 -4.62 0.36
N LEU A 57 -7.17 -4.65 1.06
CA LEU A 57 -6.39 -5.87 1.27
C LEU A 57 -7.19 -6.93 2.02
N PHE A 58 -8.01 -6.54 3.00
CA PHE A 58 -8.85 -7.49 3.74
C PHE A 58 -9.88 -8.15 2.83
N TYR A 59 -10.51 -7.36 1.94
CA TYR A 59 -11.53 -7.85 1.00
C TYR A 59 -10.92 -8.65 -0.15
N PHE A 60 -9.81 -8.20 -0.69
CA PHE A 60 -9.08 -8.89 -1.75
C PHE A 60 -8.62 -10.27 -1.27
N TYR A 61 -7.98 -10.31 -0.10
CA TYR A 61 -7.45 -11.55 0.46
C TYR A 61 -8.56 -12.52 0.89
N SER A 62 -9.67 -12.03 1.45
CA SER A 62 -10.79 -12.90 1.80
C SER A 62 -11.53 -13.43 0.57
N SER A 63 -11.68 -12.62 -0.48
CA SER A 63 -12.31 -13.04 -1.73
C SER A 63 -11.44 -14.05 -2.47
N GLY A 64 -10.13 -13.80 -2.56
CA GLY A 64 -9.18 -14.74 -3.16
C GLY A 64 -9.10 -16.06 -2.40
N ALA A 65 -9.21 -16.05 -1.07
CA ALA A 65 -9.26 -17.28 -0.28
C ALA A 65 -10.50 -18.15 -0.58
N ILE A 66 -11.64 -17.51 -0.88
CA ILE A 66 -12.87 -18.21 -1.27
C ILE A 66 -12.73 -18.76 -2.70
N GLU A 67 -12.16 -17.98 -3.60
CA GLU A 67 -11.97 -18.36 -5.00
C GLU A 67 -11.01 -19.54 -5.17
N GLU A 68 -9.89 -19.51 -4.45
CA GLU A 68 -8.90 -20.60 -4.42
C GLU A 68 -9.33 -21.79 -3.54
N GLU A 69 -10.57 -21.77 -3.04
CA GLU A 69 -11.17 -22.82 -2.20
C GLU A 69 -10.30 -23.21 -0.98
N TRP A 70 -9.67 -22.22 -0.33
CA TRP A 70 -8.77 -22.48 0.78
C TRP A 70 -9.49 -23.08 2.00
N ASP A 71 -8.92 -24.17 2.53
CA ASP A 71 -9.35 -24.78 3.78
C ASP A 71 -8.45 -24.37 4.97
N VAL A 72 -8.74 -24.94 6.15
CA VAL A 72 -8.01 -24.67 7.39
C VAL A 72 -6.53 -25.07 7.30
N THR A 73 -6.16 -26.00 6.42
CA THR A 73 -4.77 -26.45 6.28
C THR A 73 -3.87 -25.38 5.66
N TYR A 74 -4.44 -24.47 4.85
CA TYR A 74 -3.71 -23.35 4.25
C TYR A 74 -3.41 -22.22 5.24
N LEU A 75 -4.04 -22.16 6.41
CA LEU A 75 -3.80 -21.08 7.38
C LEU A 75 -2.33 -20.95 7.79
N GLY A 76 -1.63 -22.07 8.01
CA GLY A 76 -0.22 -22.08 8.38
C GLY A 76 0.70 -21.56 7.27
N PRO A 77 0.72 -22.21 6.10
CA PRO A 77 1.51 -21.78 4.94
C PRO A 77 1.22 -20.33 4.55
N ASN A 78 -0.05 -19.94 4.54
CA ASN A 78 -0.48 -18.61 4.14
C ASN A 78 0.01 -17.51 5.10
N ARG A 79 0.05 -17.78 6.41
CA ARG A 79 0.67 -16.88 7.40
C ARG A 79 2.16 -16.67 7.13
N VAL A 80 2.88 -17.74 6.74
CA VAL A 80 4.31 -17.64 6.42
C VAL A 80 4.52 -16.85 5.14
N ILE A 81 3.73 -17.13 4.10
CA ILE A 81 3.79 -16.40 2.82
C ILE A 81 3.48 -14.91 3.02
N ALA A 82 2.41 -14.60 3.77
CA ALA A 82 2.05 -13.23 4.10
C ALA A 82 3.15 -12.52 4.92
N ALA A 83 3.72 -13.19 5.92
CA ALA A 83 4.81 -12.62 6.72
C ALA A 83 6.07 -12.35 5.90
N ILE A 84 6.45 -13.27 5.00
CA ILE A 84 7.60 -13.09 4.11
C ILE A 84 7.31 -11.97 3.10
N GLY A 85 6.11 -11.93 2.52
CA GLY A 85 5.70 -10.91 1.56
C GLY A 85 5.69 -9.51 2.17
N MET A 86 5.03 -9.33 3.31
CA MET A 86 5.02 -8.06 4.04
C MET A 86 6.42 -7.67 4.53
N GLY A 87 7.21 -8.64 5.01
CA GLY A 87 8.60 -8.41 5.41
C GLY A 87 9.47 -7.92 4.25
N PHE A 88 9.31 -8.51 3.07
CA PHE A 88 10.01 -8.09 1.85
C PHE A 88 9.57 -6.69 1.41
N GLY A 89 8.27 -6.39 1.42
CA GLY A 89 7.75 -5.05 1.11
C GLY A 89 8.23 -3.98 2.09
N GLY A 90 8.27 -4.29 3.39
CA GLY A 90 8.84 -3.42 4.42
C GLY A 90 10.33 -3.18 4.21
N PHE A 91 11.09 -4.22 3.89
CA PHE A 91 12.51 -4.11 3.58
C PHE A 91 12.78 -3.20 2.36
N LEU A 92 11.99 -3.36 1.29
CA LEU A 92 12.06 -2.46 0.13
C LEU A 92 11.71 -1.02 0.49
N SER A 93 10.70 -0.81 1.32
CA SER A 93 10.29 0.53 1.78
C SER A 93 11.42 1.22 2.56
N ILE A 94 12.14 0.48 3.41
CA ILE A 94 13.32 0.99 4.11
C ILE A 94 14.43 1.35 3.09
N ALA A 95 14.67 0.53 2.08
CA ALA A 95 15.67 0.83 1.06
C ALA A 95 15.33 2.12 0.29
N VAL A 96 14.06 2.32 -0.09
CA VAL A 96 13.60 3.56 -0.73
C VAL A 96 13.80 4.75 0.21
N LEU A 97 13.47 4.63 1.50
CA LEU A 97 13.65 5.68 2.50
C LEU A 97 15.12 6.06 2.68
N VAL A 98 16.03 5.08 2.72
CA VAL A 98 17.49 5.32 2.77
C VAL A 98 17.98 6.03 1.52
N VAL A 99 17.56 5.60 0.34
CA VAL A 99 17.94 6.26 -0.93
C VAL A 99 17.42 7.69 -0.95
N ALA A 100 16.18 7.92 -0.54
CA ALA A 100 15.60 9.27 -0.44
C ALA A 100 16.39 10.15 0.55
N ALA A 101 16.73 9.61 1.72
CA ALA A 101 17.53 10.34 2.71
C ALA A 101 18.93 10.70 2.19
N LEU A 102 19.60 9.83 1.44
CA LEU A 102 20.96 10.09 0.94
C LEU A 102 20.97 10.98 -0.32
N VAL A 103 19.91 10.95 -1.13
CA VAL A 103 19.86 11.63 -2.43
C VAL A 103 19.12 12.97 -2.35
N LEU A 104 18.01 13.04 -1.61
CA LEU A 104 17.15 14.22 -1.57
C LEU A 104 17.46 15.13 -0.37
N ALA A 105 17.73 14.56 0.81
CA ALA A 105 17.97 15.38 2.01
C ALA A 105 19.16 16.34 1.89
N PRO A 106 20.33 15.94 1.33
CA PRO A 106 21.46 16.87 1.14
C PRO A 106 21.18 17.99 0.14
N ARG A 107 20.19 17.79 -0.75
CA ARG A 107 19.81 18.76 -1.77
C ARG A 107 18.68 19.69 -1.33
N GLY A 108 18.09 19.47 -0.15
CA GLY A 108 16.99 20.26 0.38
C GLY A 108 15.75 20.26 -0.51
N VAL A 109 15.56 19.22 -1.32
CA VAL A 109 14.44 19.11 -2.27
C VAL A 109 13.22 18.60 -1.52
N SER A 110 12.19 19.44 -1.37
CA SER A 110 10.83 19.00 -1.09
C SER A 110 10.26 18.34 -2.34
N VAL A 111 9.79 17.11 -2.22
CA VAL A 111 9.19 16.39 -3.35
C VAL A 111 7.77 16.91 -3.54
N ASP A 112 7.65 17.98 -4.32
CA ASP A 112 6.37 18.57 -4.69
C ASP A 112 5.89 18.09 -6.07
N ASP A 113 6.76 17.39 -6.84
CA ASP A 113 6.47 16.94 -8.21
C ASP A 113 7.07 15.54 -8.52
N TYR A 114 6.31 14.69 -9.22
CA TYR A 114 6.76 13.38 -9.74
C TYR A 114 8.03 13.48 -10.58
N HIS A 115 8.27 14.60 -11.25
CA HIS A 115 9.48 14.82 -12.07
C HIS A 115 10.79 14.77 -11.26
N GLN A 116 10.73 14.90 -9.93
CA GLN A 116 11.89 14.89 -9.06
C GLN A 116 12.26 13.49 -8.55
N LEU A 117 11.30 12.55 -8.55
CA LEU A 117 11.50 11.18 -8.07
C LEU A 117 12.53 10.34 -8.85
N PRO A 118 12.67 10.48 -10.20
CA PRO A 118 13.66 9.70 -10.93
C PRO A 118 15.10 9.92 -10.46
N GLN A 119 15.38 11.04 -9.78
CA GLN A 119 16.68 11.34 -9.21
C GLN A 119 17.13 10.31 -8.16
N LEU A 120 16.18 9.62 -7.50
CA LEU A 120 16.46 8.59 -6.50
C LEU A 120 17.38 7.49 -7.05
N LEU A 121 17.10 6.97 -8.24
CA LEU A 121 17.94 5.96 -8.90
C LEU A 121 18.87 6.55 -9.96
N ALA A 122 18.55 7.71 -10.53
CA ALA A 122 19.43 8.37 -11.49
C ALA A 122 20.71 8.93 -10.85
N SER A 123 20.71 9.33 -9.57
CA SER A 123 21.92 9.79 -8.88
C SER A 123 23.00 8.69 -8.77
N PRO A 124 22.69 7.44 -8.37
CA PRO A 124 23.70 6.37 -8.30
C PRO A 124 24.11 5.76 -9.65
N TRP A 125 23.25 5.81 -10.69
CA TRP A 125 23.46 5.10 -11.96
C TRP A 125 23.31 5.93 -13.25
N GLY A 126 23.13 7.24 -13.12
CA GLY A 126 22.91 8.14 -14.27
C GLY A 126 21.70 7.73 -15.10
N ARG A 127 21.89 7.67 -16.42
CA ARG A 127 20.82 7.37 -17.39
C ARG A 127 20.18 5.99 -17.19
N VAL A 128 20.96 4.99 -16.77
CA VAL A 128 20.44 3.64 -16.48
C VAL A 128 19.50 3.67 -15.28
N GLY A 129 19.85 4.46 -14.26
CA GLY A 129 19.03 4.66 -13.07
C GLY A 129 17.67 5.27 -13.36
N PHE A 130 17.58 6.19 -14.33
CA PHE A 130 16.30 6.74 -14.78
C PHE A 130 15.38 5.66 -15.37
N PHE A 131 15.90 4.81 -16.27
CA PHE A 131 15.10 3.73 -16.86
C PHE A 131 14.73 2.66 -15.82
N LEU A 132 15.62 2.36 -14.87
CA LEU A 132 15.30 1.49 -13.74
C LEU A 132 14.18 2.06 -12.88
N PHE A 133 14.22 3.35 -12.56
CA PHE A 133 13.15 4.02 -11.82
C PHE A 133 11.81 3.96 -12.56
N ALA A 134 11.81 4.30 -13.84
CA ALA A 134 10.60 4.23 -14.67
C ALA A 134 10.04 2.81 -14.74
N GLY A 135 10.91 1.81 -14.87
CA GLY A 135 10.54 0.40 -14.83
C GLY A 135 9.97 -0.03 -13.48
N CYS A 136 10.61 0.37 -12.36
CA CYS A 136 10.11 0.13 -11.02
C CYS A 136 8.71 0.72 -10.84
N LEU A 137 8.56 2.02 -11.13
CA LEU A 137 7.29 2.74 -10.98
C LEU A 137 6.20 2.10 -11.83
N PHE A 138 6.51 1.76 -13.09
CA PHE A 138 5.56 1.10 -13.98
C PHE A 138 5.09 -0.24 -13.42
N VAL A 139 6.01 -1.09 -12.97
CA VAL A 139 5.67 -2.42 -12.45
C VAL A 139 4.89 -2.35 -11.14
N THR A 140 5.28 -1.47 -10.21
CA THR A 140 4.59 -1.32 -8.92
C THR A 140 3.21 -0.72 -9.11
N CYS A 141 3.07 0.32 -9.93
CA CYS A 141 1.77 0.91 -10.22
C CYS A 141 0.85 -0.05 -10.98
N LEU A 142 1.37 -0.80 -11.96
CA LEU A 142 0.57 -1.79 -12.70
C LEU A 142 0.10 -2.91 -11.78
N GLY A 143 0.97 -3.42 -10.91
CA GLY A 143 0.62 -4.45 -9.93
C GLY A 143 -0.46 -3.98 -8.96
N ALA A 144 -0.27 -2.81 -8.35
CA ALA A 144 -1.26 -2.22 -7.43
C ALA A 144 -2.59 -1.93 -8.13
N THR A 145 -2.55 -1.43 -9.36
CA THR A 145 -3.77 -1.14 -10.16
C THR A 145 -4.55 -2.42 -10.44
N ALA A 146 -3.87 -3.50 -10.83
CA ALA A 146 -4.51 -4.79 -11.06
C ALA A 146 -5.16 -5.32 -9.77
N GLU A 147 -4.42 -5.35 -8.66
CA GLU A 147 -4.92 -5.84 -7.37
C GLU A 147 -6.16 -5.06 -6.88
N ILE A 148 -6.11 -3.73 -6.95
CA ILE A 148 -7.24 -2.87 -6.56
C ILE A 148 -8.43 -3.06 -7.50
N ALA A 149 -8.19 -3.19 -8.81
CA ALA A 149 -9.26 -3.40 -9.77
C ALA A 149 -9.96 -4.75 -9.57
N LEU A 150 -9.21 -5.82 -9.29
CA LEU A 150 -9.78 -7.11 -8.89
C LEU A 150 -10.59 -6.98 -7.59
N ALA A 151 -10.01 -6.36 -6.56
CA ALA A 151 -10.68 -6.17 -5.27
C ALA A 151 -12.03 -5.44 -5.40
N LEU A 152 -12.09 -4.41 -6.25
CA LEU A 152 -13.33 -3.68 -6.53
C LEU A 152 -14.32 -4.50 -7.34
N ALA A 153 -13.85 -5.25 -8.34
CA ALA A 153 -14.69 -6.14 -9.12
C ALA A 153 -15.33 -7.24 -8.24
N TYR A 154 -14.56 -7.85 -7.33
CA TYR A 154 -15.07 -8.83 -6.37
C TYR A 154 -16.13 -8.22 -5.45
N GLN A 155 -15.87 -7.05 -4.87
CA GLN A 155 -16.83 -6.40 -3.98
C GLN A 155 -18.15 -6.05 -4.68
N ILE A 156 -18.08 -5.56 -5.91
CA ILE A 156 -19.28 -5.24 -6.71
C ILE A 156 -20.04 -6.52 -7.03
N ALA A 157 -19.35 -7.56 -7.53
CA ALA A 157 -20.00 -8.81 -7.89
C ALA A 157 -20.65 -9.50 -6.68
N GLN A 158 -19.96 -9.58 -5.54
CA GLN A 158 -20.51 -10.12 -4.30
C GLN A 158 -21.69 -9.29 -3.79
N GLY A 159 -21.59 -7.95 -3.85
CA GLY A 159 -22.67 -7.05 -3.42
C GLY A 159 -23.95 -7.20 -4.25
N PHE A 160 -23.84 -7.50 -5.54
CA PHE A 160 -24.98 -7.74 -6.43
C PHE A 160 -25.36 -9.22 -6.58
N GLY A 161 -24.65 -10.14 -5.92
CA GLY A 161 -24.87 -11.59 -6.03
C GLY A 161 -24.62 -12.14 -7.43
N TRP A 162 -23.70 -11.54 -8.18
CA TRP A 162 -23.26 -12.06 -9.49
C TRP A 162 -22.27 -13.19 -9.31
N ASN A 163 -22.08 -14.01 -10.36
CA ASN A 163 -20.94 -14.91 -10.44
C ASN A 163 -19.65 -14.09 -10.59
N TRP A 164 -18.58 -14.59 -10.00
CA TRP A 164 -17.27 -13.94 -9.97
C TRP A 164 -16.15 -14.97 -9.89
N GLY A 165 -15.04 -14.66 -10.57
CA GLY A 165 -13.80 -15.45 -10.58
C GLY A 165 -12.83 -14.85 -11.61
N GLU A 166 -11.56 -14.71 -11.22
CA GLU A 166 -10.40 -14.43 -12.06
C GLU A 166 -10.16 -15.56 -13.08
N ASP A 167 -10.37 -16.81 -12.69
CA ASP A 167 -10.17 -17.99 -13.56
C ASP A 167 -11.33 -18.28 -14.52
N LEU A 168 -12.45 -17.55 -14.41
CA LEU A 168 -13.63 -17.75 -15.23
C LEU A 168 -13.48 -17.07 -16.60
N GLU A 169 -14.01 -17.70 -17.66
CA GLU A 169 -13.91 -17.12 -18.99
C GLU A 169 -14.67 -15.77 -19.05
N PRO A 170 -14.11 -14.72 -19.68
CA PRO A 170 -14.76 -13.39 -19.77
C PRO A 170 -16.16 -13.42 -20.43
N ARG A 171 -16.48 -14.49 -21.15
CA ARG A 171 -17.79 -14.74 -21.76
C ARG A 171 -18.82 -15.31 -20.80
N GLU A 172 -18.39 -16.07 -19.80
CA GLU A 172 -19.26 -16.69 -18.80
C GLU A 172 -19.66 -15.65 -17.75
N ASP A 173 -18.75 -14.74 -17.39
CA ASP A 173 -18.98 -13.66 -16.41
C ASP A 173 -18.75 -12.25 -16.99
N ALA A 174 -19.47 -11.93 -18.06
CA ALA A 174 -19.38 -10.66 -18.76
C ALA A 174 -19.57 -9.42 -17.85
N ARG A 175 -20.32 -9.54 -16.74
CA ARG A 175 -20.54 -8.44 -15.78
C ARG A 175 -19.32 -8.16 -14.91
N PHE A 176 -18.63 -9.21 -14.45
CA PHE A 176 -17.40 -9.08 -13.69
C PHE A 176 -16.29 -8.51 -14.56
N SER A 177 -16.10 -9.07 -15.76
CA SER A 177 -15.11 -8.59 -16.73
C SER A 177 -15.35 -7.13 -17.17
N LEU A 178 -16.62 -6.73 -17.35
CA LEU A 178 -16.98 -5.36 -17.66
C LEU A 178 -16.67 -4.42 -16.48
N THR A 179 -17.01 -4.81 -15.26
CA THR A 179 -16.74 -4.01 -14.05
C THR A 179 -15.25 -3.81 -13.87
N TYR A 180 -14.45 -4.87 -13.99
CA TYR A 180 -13.00 -4.81 -13.95
C TYR A 180 -12.43 -3.85 -15.00
N SER A 181 -12.90 -3.97 -16.24
CA SER A 181 -12.48 -3.09 -17.34
C SER A 181 -12.84 -1.61 -17.09
N ILE A 182 -14.04 -1.33 -16.57
CA ILE A 182 -14.48 0.03 -16.24
C ILE A 182 -13.61 0.62 -15.13
N VAL A 183 -13.33 -0.14 -14.08
CA VAL A 183 -12.49 0.30 -12.95
C VAL A 183 -11.06 0.64 -13.40
N LEU A 184 -10.53 -0.03 -14.43
CA LEU A 184 -9.24 0.31 -15.02
C LEU A 184 -9.29 1.54 -15.92
N VAL A 185 -10.30 1.65 -16.77
CA VAL A 185 -10.37 2.68 -17.82
C VAL A 185 -10.80 4.04 -17.25
N VAL A 186 -11.72 4.08 -16.29
CA VAL A 186 -12.25 5.35 -15.77
C VAL A 186 -11.17 6.22 -15.13
N PRO A 187 -10.31 5.73 -14.21
CA PRO A 187 -9.23 6.55 -13.65
C PRO A 187 -8.24 7.03 -14.71
N MET A 188 -7.96 6.19 -15.72
CA MET A 188 -7.10 6.54 -16.84
C MET A 188 -7.67 7.72 -17.64
N LEU A 189 -8.98 7.71 -17.93
CA LEU A 189 -9.65 8.80 -18.64
C LEU A 189 -9.63 10.11 -17.84
N LEU A 190 -9.80 10.05 -16.51
CA LEU A 190 -9.73 11.24 -15.65
C LEU A 190 -8.36 11.93 -15.76
N VAL A 191 -7.28 11.16 -15.73
CA VAL A 191 -5.93 11.71 -15.90
C VAL A 191 -5.74 12.27 -17.31
N LEU A 192 -6.26 11.61 -18.35
CA LEU A 192 -6.18 12.10 -19.73
C LEU A 192 -6.95 13.42 -19.96
N ILE A 193 -7.98 13.70 -19.17
CA ILE A 193 -8.74 14.97 -19.20
C ILE A 193 -7.95 16.12 -18.55
N GLY A 194 -6.78 15.84 -17.99
CA GLY A 194 -5.87 16.84 -17.41
C GLY A 194 -6.02 17.03 -15.90
N LEU A 195 -6.66 16.07 -15.20
CA LEU A 195 -6.59 16.05 -13.73
C LEU A 195 -5.17 15.73 -13.29
N ASP A 196 -4.69 16.50 -12.31
CA ASP A 196 -3.38 16.32 -11.70
C ASP A 196 -3.31 14.98 -10.94
N PRO A 197 -2.45 14.03 -11.36
CA PRO A 197 -2.31 12.75 -10.69
C PRO A 197 -1.88 12.87 -9.23
N LEU A 198 -1.10 13.90 -8.86
CA LEU A 198 -0.70 14.10 -7.47
C LEU A 198 -1.91 14.39 -6.62
N LYS A 199 -2.75 15.35 -7.04
CA LYS A 199 -3.97 15.72 -6.32
C LYS A 199 -4.93 14.54 -6.19
N LEU A 200 -5.08 13.76 -7.26
CA LEU A 200 -5.89 12.54 -7.23
C LEU A 200 -5.33 11.49 -6.26
N THR A 201 -4.01 11.32 -6.23
CA THR A 201 -3.36 10.37 -5.31
C THR A 201 -3.53 10.81 -3.87
N THR A 202 -3.29 12.08 -3.58
CA THR A 202 -3.50 12.70 -2.26
C THR A 202 -4.94 12.52 -1.79
N LEU A 203 -5.93 12.94 -2.60
CA LEU A 203 -7.35 12.75 -2.30
C LEU A 203 -7.71 11.27 -2.06
N SER A 204 -7.16 10.36 -2.88
CA SER A 204 -7.38 8.93 -2.73
C SER A 204 -6.81 8.39 -1.41
N MET A 205 -5.64 8.89 -0.97
CA MET A 205 -5.07 8.54 0.32
C MET A 205 -5.95 9.03 1.47
N ALA A 206 -6.47 10.26 1.43
CA ALA A 206 -7.38 10.75 2.47
C ALA A 206 -8.70 9.96 2.52
N LEU A 207 -9.30 9.64 1.37
CA LEU A 207 -10.50 8.80 1.32
C LEU A 207 -10.24 7.39 1.86
N THR A 208 -9.08 6.81 1.53
CA THR A 208 -8.64 5.52 2.06
C THR A 208 -8.47 5.58 3.58
N ALA A 209 -7.82 6.63 4.10
CA ALA A 209 -7.66 6.83 5.54
C ALA A 209 -9.02 7.02 6.24
N ALA A 210 -9.94 7.78 5.64
CA ALA A 210 -11.28 8.01 6.18
C ALA A 210 -12.13 6.73 6.22
N SER A 211 -12.00 5.88 5.21
CA SER A 211 -12.73 4.61 5.13
C SER A 211 -12.15 3.51 6.03
N LEU A 212 -10.90 3.64 6.48
CA LEU A 212 -10.21 2.61 7.28
C LEU A 212 -10.98 2.21 8.55
N PRO A 213 -11.41 3.14 9.42
CA PRO A 213 -12.13 2.78 10.64
C PRO A 213 -13.46 2.10 10.35
N ILE A 214 -14.16 2.54 9.29
CA ILE A 214 -15.46 2.01 8.89
C ILE A 214 -15.32 0.55 8.41
N ALA A 215 -14.24 0.22 7.70
CA ALA A 215 -13.97 -1.13 7.23
C ALA A 215 -13.44 -2.07 8.34
N ILE A 216 -12.53 -1.57 9.19
CA ILE A 216 -11.85 -2.42 10.18
C ILE A 216 -12.74 -2.76 11.37
N VAL A 217 -13.60 -1.85 11.83
CA VAL A 217 -14.44 -2.10 13.02
C VAL A 217 -15.38 -3.30 12.83
N PRO A 218 -16.19 -3.39 11.75
CA PRO A 218 -17.02 -4.57 11.48
C PRO A 218 -16.17 -5.83 11.30
N PHE A 219 -15.01 -5.71 10.65
CA PHE A 219 -14.10 -6.83 10.47
C PHE A 219 -13.59 -7.37 11.80
N LEU A 220 -13.19 -6.49 12.73
CA LEU A 220 -12.75 -6.89 14.08
C LEU A 220 -13.87 -7.55 14.88
N VAL A 221 -15.11 -7.05 14.77
CA VAL A 221 -16.27 -7.68 15.41
C VAL A 221 -16.49 -9.08 14.85
N LEU A 222 -16.47 -9.23 13.51
CA LEU A 222 -16.63 -10.52 12.86
C LEU A 222 -15.52 -11.49 13.26
N MET A 223 -14.25 -11.05 13.28
CA MET A 223 -13.08 -11.85 13.67
C MET A 223 -13.08 -12.30 15.14
N ASN A 224 -13.96 -11.72 15.97
CA ASN A 224 -14.16 -12.11 17.36
C ASN A 224 -15.44 -12.91 17.59
N ASP A 225 -16.26 -13.11 16.55
CA ASP A 225 -17.49 -13.87 16.68
C ASP A 225 -17.22 -15.37 16.67
N ARG A 226 -17.33 -16.00 17.85
CA ARG A 226 -17.20 -17.45 18.03
C ARG A 226 -18.23 -18.25 17.22
N LYS A 227 -19.37 -17.67 16.87
CA LYS A 227 -20.39 -18.33 16.06
C LYS A 227 -19.91 -18.59 14.63
N TYR A 228 -19.11 -17.68 14.08
CA TYR A 228 -18.59 -17.79 12.71
C TYR A 228 -17.20 -18.43 12.66
N LEU A 229 -16.31 -18.14 13.62
CA LEU A 229 -14.91 -18.58 13.58
C LEU A 229 -14.55 -19.73 14.52
N GLY A 230 -15.44 -20.13 15.44
CA GLY A 230 -15.18 -21.23 16.36
C GLY A 230 -13.90 -21.05 17.17
N GLU A 231 -12.93 -21.96 16.98
CA GLU A 231 -11.63 -21.95 17.67
C GLU A 231 -10.60 -20.98 17.04
N HIS A 232 -10.88 -20.45 15.85
CA HIS A 232 -10.00 -19.54 15.12
C HIS A 232 -10.27 -18.05 15.39
N THR A 233 -11.02 -17.73 16.46
CA THR A 233 -11.22 -16.33 16.87
C THR A 233 -9.90 -15.64 17.18
N ASN A 234 -9.88 -14.33 16.95
CA ASN A 234 -8.70 -13.54 17.18
C ASN A 234 -8.27 -13.56 18.66
N GLY A 235 -6.97 -13.75 18.91
CA GLY A 235 -6.42 -13.67 20.26
C GLY A 235 -6.42 -12.23 20.79
N TRP A 236 -6.23 -12.06 22.11
CA TRP A 236 -6.16 -10.74 22.74
C TRP A 236 -5.05 -9.86 22.12
N LEU A 237 -3.93 -10.47 21.72
CA LEU A 237 -2.81 -9.79 21.07
C LEU A 237 -3.18 -9.35 19.64
N GLY A 238 -3.91 -10.18 18.90
CA GLY A 238 -4.40 -9.84 17.56
C GLY A 238 -5.41 -8.68 17.62
N ASN A 239 -6.31 -8.69 18.60
CA ASN A 239 -7.25 -7.60 18.81
C ASN A 239 -6.55 -6.30 19.21
N LEU A 240 -5.53 -6.38 20.07
CA LEU A 240 -4.74 -5.21 20.44
C LEU A 240 -4.02 -4.62 19.23
N CYS A 241 -3.40 -5.45 18.40
CA CYS A 241 -2.75 -5.00 17.17
C CYS A 241 -3.74 -4.32 16.22
N VAL A 242 -4.89 -4.95 15.93
CA VAL A 242 -5.90 -4.36 15.03
C VAL A 242 -6.49 -3.08 15.63
N LEU A 243 -6.70 -3.02 16.94
CA LEU A 243 -7.17 -1.82 17.63
C LEU A 243 -6.14 -0.68 17.52
N ILE A 244 -4.86 -0.95 17.79
CA ILE A 244 -3.78 0.04 17.63
C ILE A 244 -3.70 0.51 16.18
N ILE A 245 -3.78 -0.40 15.22
CA ILE A 245 -3.79 -0.07 13.78
C ILE A 245 -5.00 0.81 13.44
N THR A 246 -6.19 0.49 13.96
CA THR A 246 -7.41 1.27 13.74
C THR A 246 -7.28 2.68 14.33
N LEU A 247 -6.72 2.80 15.53
CA LEU A 247 -6.50 4.08 16.20
C LEU A 247 -5.45 4.92 15.47
N LEU A 248 -4.36 4.31 15.03
CA LEU A 248 -3.31 4.98 14.26
C LEU A 248 -3.86 5.45 12.91
N ALA A 249 -4.61 4.61 12.21
CA ALA A 249 -5.27 4.96 10.97
C ALA A 249 -6.32 6.06 11.12
N GLY A 250 -7.11 6.01 12.19
CA GLY A 250 -8.02 7.08 12.56
C GLY A 250 -7.27 8.38 12.82
N ALA A 251 -6.10 8.32 13.46
CA ALA A 251 -5.22 9.47 13.63
C ALA A 251 -4.66 9.97 12.28
N VAL A 252 -4.28 9.08 11.34
CA VAL A 252 -3.93 9.48 9.96
C VAL A 252 -5.09 10.25 9.35
N ALA A 253 -6.30 9.70 9.37
CA ALA A 253 -7.46 10.30 8.73
C ALA A 253 -7.76 11.68 9.34
N VAL A 254 -7.78 11.78 10.67
CA VAL A 254 -8.05 13.04 11.38
C VAL A 254 -6.97 14.10 11.14
N VAL A 255 -5.73 13.72 10.84
CA VAL A 255 -4.64 14.66 10.58
C VAL A 255 -4.52 15.00 9.08
N SER A 256 -4.59 14.01 8.20
CA SER A 256 -4.48 14.18 6.75
C SER A 256 -5.67 14.91 6.15
N ILE A 257 -6.90 14.66 6.62
CA ILE A 257 -8.10 15.29 6.06
C ILE A 257 -8.09 16.83 6.27
N PRO A 258 -7.80 17.37 7.48
CA PRO A 258 -7.66 18.82 7.65
C PRO A 258 -6.45 19.39 6.90
N LEU A 259 -5.33 18.68 6.83
CA LEU A 259 -4.15 19.13 6.07
C LEU A 259 -4.42 19.25 4.57
N GLU A 260 -5.24 18.37 4.00
CA GLU A 260 -5.66 18.49 2.60
C GLU A 260 -6.70 19.59 2.39
N ILE A 261 -7.61 19.79 3.33
CA ILE A 261 -8.64 20.84 3.26
C ILE A 261 -8.04 22.23 3.49
N ILE A 262 -7.02 22.35 4.36
CA ILE A 262 -6.40 23.63 4.76
C ILE A 262 -5.13 23.94 3.96
N GLY A 263 -4.37 22.91 3.55
CA GLY A 263 -3.15 23.04 2.73
C GLY A 263 -3.42 23.06 1.22
N GLY A 264 -4.67 22.99 0.79
CA GLY A 264 -5.11 23.11 -0.61
C GLY A 264 -5.12 24.54 -1.17
N SER A 265 -4.31 25.46 -0.60
CA SER A 265 -4.10 26.83 -1.11
C SER A 265 -2.63 27.09 -1.39
#